data_AF-M5FS59-F1
#
_entry.id   AF-M5FS59-F1
#
_cell.length_a   1.000
_cell.length_b   1.000
_cell.length_c   1.000
_cell.angle_alpha   90.00
_cell.angle_beta   90.00
_cell.angle_gamma   90.00
#
_symmetry.space_group_name_H-M   'P 1'
#
loop_
_entity.id
_entity.type
_entity.pdbx_description
1 polymer ?
#
loop_
_entity_poly.entity_id
_entity_poly.type
_entity_poly.pdbx_seq_one_letter_code
_entity_poly.pdbx_strand_id
1 'polypeptide(L)'
;ATVIGIILSSDKTQLVNFWSNSTTWPVYMSIANIHKDYWQKISNCAMVLLGYLPTAKLREIEHTTDCTIQLHDLFHHCMAQLLQELHTLGAEGIMMVCPNKQLCHLYPIMVSYVADHPEQCLVIGCRQNWCPQCLVNWKERD
;
A
#
# COMPACT_ATOMS: atom_id res chain seq x y z
N ALA A 1 12.91 23.10 5.66
CA ALA A 1 12.61 21.76 5.12
C ALA A 1 11.56 21.11 6.00
N THR A 2 10.48 20.59 5.42
CA THR A 2 9.37 19.97 6.17
C THR A 2 9.16 18.55 5.65
N VAL A 3 9.05 17.58 6.55
CA VAL A 3 8.72 16.20 6.17
C VAL A 3 7.21 16.06 6.04
N ILE A 4 6.76 15.45 4.95
CA ILE A 4 5.37 15.05 4.75
C ILE A 4 5.31 13.54 4.88
N GLY A 5 4.68 13.05 5.94
CA GLY A 5 4.45 11.62 6.08
C GLY A 5 3.41 11.16 5.07
N ILE A 6 3.74 10.18 4.25
CA ILE A 6 2.82 9.53 3.31
C ILE A 6 2.38 8.19 3.89
N ILE A 7 1.06 8.00 3.94
CA ILE A 7 0.43 6.76 4.37
C ILE A 7 -0.18 6.12 3.14
N LEU A 8 0.18 4.87 2.89
CA LEU A 8 -0.41 4.06 1.82
C LEU A 8 -1.41 3.08 2.41
N SER A 9 -2.40 2.71 1.61
CA SER A 9 -3.28 1.59 1.93
C SER A 9 -3.70 0.88 0.66
N SER A 10 -3.84 -0.44 0.72
CA SER A 10 -4.44 -1.22 -0.37
C SER A 10 -5.45 -2.17 0.21
N ASP A 11 -6.53 -2.40 -0.54
CA ASP A 11 -7.56 -3.37 -0.18
C ASP A 11 -7.97 -4.12 -1.44
N LYS A 12 -7.78 -5.44 -1.48
CA LYS A 12 -8.13 -6.25 -2.64
C LYS A 12 -9.65 -6.47 -2.65
N THR A 13 -10.34 -5.70 -3.46
CA THR A 13 -11.80 -5.71 -3.52
C THR A 13 -12.33 -6.55 -4.68
N GLN A 14 -13.41 -7.29 -4.43
CA GLN A 14 -14.16 -7.98 -5.49
C GLN A 14 -15.16 -7.00 -6.10
N LEU A 15 -15.16 -6.82 -7.42
CA LEU A 15 -16.00 -5.82 -8.07
C LEU A 15 -17.49 -6.21 -8.15
N VAL A 16 -17.85 -7.50 -8.13
CA VAL A 16 -19.26 -7.95 -8.29
C VAL A 16 -19.51 -9.40 -7.84
N ASN A 17 -20.67 -9.64 -7.24
CA ASN A 17 -21.07 -10.92 -6.62
C ASN A 17 -21.83 -11.92 -7.51
N PHE A 18 -21.98 -11.75 -8.83
CA PHE A 18 -22.87 -12.65 -9.60
C PHE A 18 -22.46 -13.11 -11.01
N TRP A 19 -21.55 -12.45 -11.73
CA TRP A 19 -21.28 -12.88 -13.13
C TRP A 19 -19.82 -12.79 -13.61
N SER A 20 -19.09 -11.73 -13.25
CA SER A 20 -17.67 -11.62 -13.57
C SER A 20 -16.86 -11.76 -12.29
N ASN A 21 -16.03 -12.80 -12.20
CA ASN A 21 -15.09 -12.96 -11.10
C ASN A 21 -13.91 -11.97 -11.25
N SER A 22 -14.20 -10.67 -11.37
CA SER A 22 -13.24 -9.58 -11.58
C SER A 22 -12.86 -9.01 -10.21
N THR A 23 -11.57 -9.12 -9.89
CA THR A 23 -11.00 -8.51 -8.69
C THR A 23 -10.30 -7.22 -9.10
N THR A 24 -10.21 -6.27 -8.18
CA THR A 24 -9.50 -5.02 -8.38
C THR A 24 -8.77 -4.66 -7.12
N TRP A 25 -7.58 -4.11 -7.27
CA TRP A 25 -6.69 -3.86 -6.16
C TRP A 25 -6.24 -2.41 -6.17
N PRO A 26 -7.07 -1.49 -5.68
CA PRO A 26 -6.71 -0.09 -5.55
C PRO A 26 -5.58 0.11 -4.53
N VAL A 27 -4.67 1.04 -4.84
CA VAL A 27 -3.69 1.60 -3.92
C VAL A 27 -4.08 3.04 -3.66
N TYR A 28 -4.34 3.34 -2.39
CA TYR A 28 -4.66 4.67 -1.91
C TYR A 28 -3.47 5.29 -1.19
N MET A 29 -3.44 6.61 -1.18
CA MET A 29 -2.43 7.43 -0.53
C MET A 29 -3.08 8.57 0.24
N SER A 30 -2.48 8.92 1.36
CA SER A 30 -2.85 10.10 2.13
C SER A 30 -1.66 10.65 2.90
N ILE A 31 -1.87 11.79 3.55
CA ILE A 31 -0.86 12.55 4.28
C ILE A 31 -1.09 12.37 5.78
N ALA A 32 -0.04 11.99 6.51
CA ALA A 32 -0.03 11.78 7.95
C ALA A 32 -0.29 13.06 8.76
N ASN A 33 -0.08 14.24 8.15
CA ASN A 33 -0.34 15.55 8.77
C ASN A 33 -1.83 15.88 8.87
N ILE A 34 -2.72 15.09 8.28
CA ILE A 34 -4.17 15.26 8.41
C ILE A 34 -4.63 14.59 9.72
N HIS A 35 -5.38 15.33 10.55
CA HIS A 35 -5.88 14.82 11.82
C HIS A 35 -6.79 13.58 11.63
N LYS A 36 -6.69 12.61 12.54
CA LYS A 36 -7.41 11.32 12.46
C LYS A 36 -8.93 11.47 12.31
N ASP A 37 -9.52 12.46 12.97
CA ASP A 37 -10.97 12.70 12.89
C ASP A 37 -11.43 13.08 11.47
N TYR A 38 -10.53 13.67 10.68
CA TYR A 38 -10.80 13.98 9.28
C TYR A 38 -10.65 12.74 8.40
N TRP A 39 -9.70 11.87 8.71
CA TRP A 39 -9.48 10.59 8.03
C TRP A 39 -10.66 9.63 8.14
N GLN A 40 -11.32 9.58 9.29
CA GLN A 40 -12.40 8.62 9.54
C GLN A 40 -13.72 8.95 8.83
N LYS A 41 -13.87 10.18 8.33
CA LYS A 41 -15.09 10.60 7.62
C LYS A 41 -14.92 10.38 6.12
N ILE A 42 -15.70 9.46 5.57
CA ILE A 42 -15.74 9.14 4.14
C ILE A 42 -15.96 10.41 3.29
N SER A 43 -16.76 11.36 3.79
CA SER A 43 -17.05 12.64 3.11
C SER A 43 -15.85 13.55 2.87
N ASN A 44 -14.76 13.36 3.63
CA ASN A 44 -13.62 14.28 3.59
C ASN A 44 -12.60 13.92 2.51
N CYS A 45 -12.77 12.80 1.81
CA CYS A 45 -11.88 12.34 0.74
C CYS A 45 -10.40 12.49 1.11
N ALA A 46 -10.04 12.16 2.36
CA ALA A 46 -8.68 12.33 2.88
C ALA A 46 -7.69 11.39 2.20
N MET A 47 -8.16 10.43 1.40
CA MET A 47 -7.36 9.50 0.61
C MET A 47 -7.54 9.77 -0.88
N VAL A 48 -6.45 9.67 -1.62
CA VAL A 48 -6.39 9.75 -3.09
C VAL A 48 -6.04 8.37 -3.65
N LEU A 49 -6.75 7.94 -4.69
CA LEU A 49 -6.40 6.73 -5.44
C LEU A 49 -5.15 6.99 -6.29
N LEU A 50 -4.08 6.24 -6.06
CA LEU A 50 -2.86 6.30 -6.87
C LEU A 50 -2.95 5.43 -8.13
N GLY A 51 -3.56 4.25 -8.01
CA GLY A 51 -3.64 3.32 -9.13
C GLY A 51 -4.20 1.97 -8.73
N TYR A 52 -4.23 1.06 -9.71
CA TYR A 52 -4.71 -0.31 -9.54
C TYR A 52 -3.57 -1.28 -9.79
N LEU A 53 -3.36 -2.22 -8.87
CA LEU A 53 -2.42 -3.31 -9.05
C LEU A 53 -3.05 -4.40 -9.93
N PRO A 54 -2.24 -5.05 -10.78
CA PRO A 54 -2.73 -6.15 -11.60
C PRO A 54 -3.10 -7.34 -10.72
N THR A 55 -4.37 -7.70 -10.73
CA THR A 55 -4.83 -8.99 -10.22
C THR A 55 -4.63 -10.04 -11.30
N ALA A 56 -3.41 -10.54 -11.43
CA ALA A 56 -3.14 -11.67 -12.31
C ALA A 56 -3.98 -12.87 -11.83
N LYS A 57 -4.95 -13.28 -12.64
CA LYS A 57 -5.52 -14.62 -12.52
C LYS A 57 -4.46 -15.57 -13.04
N LEU A 58 -3.49 -15.94 -12.21
CA LEU A 58 -2.51 -16.98 -12.51
C LEU A 58 -3.20 -18.36 -12.55
N ARG A 59 -4.15 -18.51 -13.47
CA ARG A 59 -4.99 -19.71 -13.67
C ARG A 59 -4.20 -20.91 -14.20
N GLU A 60 -2.95 -20.69 -14.61
CA GLU A 60 -2.12 -21.74 -15.22
C GLU A 60 -1.01 -22.24 -14.28
N ILE A 61 -0.90 -21.68 -13.06
CA ILE A 61 0.14 -22.02 -12.08
C ILE A 61 -0.50 -22.35 -10.73
N GLU A 62 -1.56 -23.16 -10.73
CA GLU A 62 -2.42 -23.31 -9.55
C GLU A 62 -1.88 -24.25 -8.45
N HIS A 63 -0.70 -24.86 -8.58
CA HIS A 63 -0.31 -25.96 -7.68
C HIS A 63 1.13 -25.99 -7.12
N THR A 64 1.92 -24.92 -7.19
CA THR A 64 3.28 -24.90 -6.62
C THR A 64 3.56 -23.70 -5.73
N THR A 65 4.43 -23.89 -4.73
CA THR A 65 4.95 -22.83 -3.83
C THR A 65 5.54 -21.64 -4.59
N ASP A 66 6.00 -21.87 -5.81
CA ASP A 66 6.59 -20.86 -6.69
C ASP A 66 5.56 -19.81 -7.14
N CYS A 67 4.27 -20.17 -7.22
CA CYS A 67 3.21 -19.23 -7.59
C CYS A 67 3.01 -18.13 -6.54
N THR A 68 3.09 -18.46 -5.26
CA THR A 68 2.96 -17.47 -4.17
C THR A 68 4.13 -16.49 -4.18
N ILE A 69 5.35 -16.99 -4.43
CA ILE A 69 6.56 -16.16 -4.52
C ILE A 69 6.44 -15.21 -5.73
N GLN A 70 6.03 -15.73 -6.89
CA GLN A 70 5.84 -14.90 -8.09
C GLN A 70 4.77 -13.81 -7.90
N LEU A 71 3.69 -14.10 -7.14
CA LEU A 71 2.69 -13.08 -6.79
C LEU A 71 3.27 -12.00 -5.87
N HIS A 72 4.11 -12.37 -4.91
CA HIS A 72 4.82 -11.41 -4.07
C HIS A 72 5.75 -10.53 -4.92
N ASP A 73 6.53 -11.14 -5.81
CA ASP A 73 7.45 -10.43 -6.70
C ASP A 73 6.69 -9.47 -7.63
N LEU A 74 5.58 -9.91 -8.22
CA LEU A 74 4.73 -9.05 -9.05
C LEU A 74 4.18 -7.86 -8.26
N PHE A 75 3.69 -8.11 -7.03
CA PHE A 75 3.21 -7.06 -6.15
C PHE A 75 4.31 -6.03 -5.86
N HIS A 76 5.49 -6.48 -5.43
CA HIS A 76 6.61 -5.60 -5.12
C HIS A 76 7.13 -4.86 -6.34
N HIS A 77 7.15 -5.49 -7.51
CA HIS A 77 7.53 -4.85 -8.76
C HIS A 77 6.57 -3.70 -9.12
N CYS A 78 5.26 -3.95 -9.08
CA CYS A 78 4.26 -2.93 -9.37
C CYS A 78 4.29 -1.79 -8.33
N MET A 79 4.43 -2.12 -7.04
CA MET A 79 4.57 -1.11 -5.98
C MET A 79 5.83 -0.26 -6.15
N ALA A 80 6.96 -0.86 -6.52
CA ALA A 80 8.21 -0.15 -6.77
C ALA A 80 8.08 0.84 -7.93
N GLN A 81 7.41 0.44 -9.03
CA GLN A 81 7.12 1.33 -10.15
C GLN A 81 6.19 2.48 -9.75
N LEU A 82 5.11 2.18 -9.04
CA LEU A 82 4.11 3.17 -8.61
C LEU A 82 4.70 4.19 -7.63
N LEU A 83 5.64 3.78 -6.77
CA LEU A 83 6.27 4.64 -5.77
C LEU A 83 7.63 5.21 -6.19
N GLN A 84 8.06 4.99 -7.44
CA GLN A 84 9.38 5.43 -7.91
C GLN A 84 9.54 6.96 -7.80
N GLU A 85 8.52 7.71 -8.22
CA GLU A 85 8.53 9.17 -8.09
C GLU A 85 8.58 9.60 -6.62
N LEU A 86 7.81 8.94 -5.75
CA LEU A 86 7.79 9.24 -4.32
C LEU A 86 9.18 9.03 -3.68
N HIS A 87 9.90 7.98 -4.08
CA HIS A 87 11.26 7.71 -3.59
C HIS A 87 12.23 8.82 -3.98
N THR A 88 12.22 9.27 -5.24
CA THR A 88 13.05 10.37 -5.72
C THR A 88 12.71 11.67 -4.98
N LEU A 89 11.42 11.99 -4.87
CA LEU A 89 10.96 13.19 -4.16
C LEU A 89 11.29 13.15 -2.65
N GLY A 90 11.27 11.97 -2.03
CA GLY A 90 11.65 11.80 -0.64
C GLY A 90 13.13 12.07 -0.37
N ALA A 91 14.01 11.84 -1.36
CA ALA A 91 15.44 12.10 -1.26
C ALA A 91 15.81 13.55 -1.63
N GLU A 92 15.27 14.07 -2.74
CA GLU A 92 15.62 15.38 -3.30
C GLU A 92 14.78 16.52 -2.69
N GLY A 93 13.57 16.19 -2.25
CA GLY A 93 12.56 17.14 -1.83
C GLY A 93 11.92 17.88 -3.02
N ILE A 94 10.75 18.47 -2.78
CA ILE A 94 9.99 19.24 -3.77
C ILE A 94 9.65 20.62 -3.22
N MET A 95 9.72 21.63 -4.08
CA MET A 95 9.25 22.97 -3.75
C MET A 95 7.74 23.05 -3.98
N MET A 96 6.99 23.35 -2.93
CA MET A 96 5.54 23.45 -2.97
C MET A 96 5.05 24.64 -2.17
N VAL A 97 3.93 25.22 -2.58
CA VAL A 97 3.29 26.30 -1.84
C VAL A 97 2.46 25.70 -0.71
N CYS A 98 2.83 26.00 0.52
CA CYS A 98 2.09 25.63 1.72
C CYS A 98 0.74 26.39 1.79
N PRO A 99 -0.26 25.92 2.57
CA PRO A 99 -1.55 26.61 2.73
C PRO A 99 -1.44 28.06 3.20
N ASN A 100 -0.37 28.40 3.91
CA ASN A 100 -0.04 29.77 4.34
C ASN A 100 0.58 30.63 3.21
N LYS A 101 0.55 30.18 1.95
CA LYS A 101 1.12 30.82 0.76
C LYS A 101 2.64 30.97 0.76
N GLN A 102 3.34 30.30 1.68
CA GLN A 102 4.80 30.30 1.68
C GLN A 102 5.33 29.15 0.83
N LEU A 103 6.44 29.41 0.15
CA LEU A 103 7.16 28.37 -0.57
C LEU A 103 7.94 27.52 0.44
N CYS A 104 7.61 26.24 0.50
CA CYS A 104 8.19 25.28 1.42
C CYS A 104 8.94 24.21 0.62
N HIS A 105 10.13 23.83 1.11
CA HIS A 105 10.84 22.64 0.62
C HIS A 105 10.35 21.43 1.42
N LEU A 106 9.63 20.53 0.74
CA LEU A 106 8.90 19.42 1.32
C LEU A 106 9.54 18.08 0.95
N TYR A 107 9.62 17.16 1.90
CA TYR A 107 10.19 15.83 1.71
C TYR A 107 9.11 14.78 1.98
N PRO A 108 8.42 14.28 0.94
CA PRO A 108 7.41 13.25 1.10
C PRO A 108 8.08 11.90 1.38
N ILE A 109 7.82 11.35 2.57
CA ILE A 109 8.43 10.09 3.03
C ILE A 109 7.31 9.14 3.39
N MET A 110 7.35 7.92 2.85
CA MET A 110 6.41 6.88 3.26
C MET A 110 6.66 6.49 4.71
N VAL A 111 5.64 6.64 5.57
CA VAL A 111 5.73 6.38 7.02
C VAL A 111 4.92 5.17 7.47
N SER A 112 3.89 4.79 6.72
CA SER A 112 3.02 3.67 7.08
C SER A 112 2.36 3.04 5.86
N TYR A 113 2.12 1.74 5.95
CA TYR A 113 1.27 0.98 5.03
C TYR A 113 0.15 0.33 5.84
N VAL A 114 -1.10 0.74 5.57
CA VAL A 114 -2.29 0.25 6.26
C VAL A 114 -2.94 -0.83 5.40
N ALA A 115 -3.00 -2.03 5.95
CA ALA A 115 -3.58 -3.20 5.32
C ALA A 115 -4.10 -4.18 6.39
N ASP A 116 -5.00 -5.07 6.00
CA ASP A 116 -5.43 -6.22 6.81
C ASP A 116 -4.39 -7.36 6.74
N HIS A 117 -4.60 -8.42 7.52
CA HIS A 117 -3.58 -9.45 7.76
C HIS A 117 -3.03 -10.13 6.49
N PRO A 118 -3.86 -10.57 5.52
CA PRO A 118 -3.35 -11.25 4.32
C PRO A 118 -2.47 -10.31 3.47
N GLU A 119 -2.85 -9.05 3.36
CA GLU A 119 -2.16 -7.99 2.63
C GLU A 119 -0.90 -7.54 3.38
N GLN A 120 -0.91 -7.50 4.72
CA GLN A 120 0.30 -7.30 5.52
C GLN A 120 1.32 -8.42 5.27
N CYS A 121 0.85 -9.67 5.22
CA CYS A 121 1.72 -10.81 4.92
C CYS A 121 2.34 -10.70 3.52
N LEU A 122 1.55 -10.26 2.54
CA LEU A 122 2.05 -9.99 1.19
C LEU A 122 3.11 -8.89 1.17
N VAL A 123 2.86 -7.76 1.82
CA VAL A 123 3.78 -6.61 1.88
C VAL A 123 5.10 -6.97 2.56
N ILE A 124 5.08 -7.85 3.55
CA ILE A 124 6.27 -8.29 4.28
C ILE A 124 6.94 -9.49 3.59
N GLY A 125 6.24 -10.16 2.69
CA GLY A 125 6.73 -11.36 2.03
C GLY A 125 6.64 -12.63 2.89
N CYS A 126 5.81 -12.65 3.93
CA CYS A 126 5.61 -13.83 4.78
C CYS A 126 4.37 -14.65 4.39
N ARG A 127 4.29 -15.88 4.87
CA ARG A 127 3.12 -16.74 4.65
C ARG A 127 1.92 -16.23 5.45
N GLN A 128 0.70 -16.38 4.93
CA GLN A 128 -0.53 -15.91 5.60
C GLN A 128 -0.75 -16.52 6.99
N ASN A 129 -0.24 -17.74 7.24
CA ASN A 129 -0.34 -18.39 8.55
C ASN A 129 0.72 -17.90 9.55
N TRP A 130 1.56 -16.92 9.19
CA TRP A 130 2.56 -16.32 10.06
C TRP A 130 2.10 -14.95 10.54
N CYS A 131 2.68 -14.45 11.62
CA CYS A 131 2.45 -13.08 12.04
C CYS A 131 3.46 -12.15 11.39
N PRO A 132 2.99 -11.13 10.63
CA PRO A 132 3.86 -10.16 9.99
C PRO A 132 4.69 -9.33 10.99
N GLN A 133 4.24 -9.21 12.23
CA GLN A 133 4.86 -8.37 13.26
C GLN A 133 5.75 -9.14 14.23
N CYS A 134 5.54 -10.45 14.36
CA CYS A 134 6.09 -11.24 15.45
C CYS A 134 7.36 -11.95 14.96
N LEU A 135 8.42 -11.91 15.75
CA LEU A 135 9.65 -12.66 15.48
C LEU A 135 9.58 -14.13 15.94
N VAL A 136 8.51 -14.49 16.65
CA VAL A 136 8.31 -15.84 17.22
C VAL A 136 7.88 -16.81 16.13
N ASN A 137 8.45 -18.02 16.15
CA ASN A 137 8.08 -19.06 15.21
C ASN A 137 6.59 -19.43 15.37
N TRP A 138 5.89 -19.71 14.27
CA TRP A 138 4.49 -20.10 14.32
C TRP A 138 4.24 -21.37 15.15
N LYS A 139 5.26 -22.22 15.31
CA LYS A 139 5.23 -23.44 16.15
C LYS A 139 5.35 -23.17 17.65
N GLU A 140 5.76 -21.97 18.05
CA GLU A 140 6.01 -21.56 19.44
C GLU A 140 4.91 -20.60 19.92
N ARG A 141 3.77 -20.54 19.21
CA ARG A 141 2.58 -19.81 19.62
C ARG A 141 1.72 -20.74 20.48
N ASP A 142 1.80 -20.52 21.79
CA ASP A 142 0.87 -21.10 22.75
C ASP A 142 -0.56 -20.54 22.58
#